data_AF-A0A953LVE3-F1
#
_entry.id   AF-A0A953LVE3-F1
#
_cell.length_a   1.000
_cell.length_b   1.000
_cell.length_c   1.000
_cell.angle_alpha   90.00
_cell.angle_beta   90.00
_cell.angle_gamma   90.00
#
_symmetry.space_group_name_H-M   'P 1'
#
loop_
_entity.id
_entity.type
_entity.pdbx_description
1 polymer ?
#
loop_
_entity_poly.entity_id
_entity_poly.type
_entity_poly.pdbx_seq_one_letter_code
_entity_poly.pdbx_strand_id
1 'polypeptide(L)'
;ESIWRVIIATFTHVQAPYAVHADMSAGDAAMRDSVRFHFGFTVPFRTHLGAAGVLQAVTASKGDLGLVPASDVAGAGAWWTMLEGEKAPKIIARLPFVERADHPASLPVFAISWPAADAIVKEVEVFSVKVSGWSAAASRAISPLAEVIAVPDGVSDGAALLVSVPEGKTLSDITSALVNAGASVRSTALVGSHATRYTVAGGARPLPAPSVVVQKSP
;
A
#
# COMPACT_ATOMS: atom_id res chain seq x y z
N GLU A 1 12.35 -19.96 1.70
CA GLU A 1 11.52 -18.78 2.04
C GLU A 1 10.01 -18.96 1.74
N SER A 2 9.45 -20.19 1.71
CA SER A 2 8.06 -20.44 1.26
C SER A 2 7.13 -21.17 2.25
N ILE A 3 7.62 -22.14 3.06
CA ILE A 3 6.72 -22.99 3.88
C ILE A 3 5.90 -22.19 4.90
N TRP A 4 6.53 -21.25 5.62
CA TRP A 4 5.84 -20.43 6.61
C TRP A 4 4.75 -19.54 6.01
N ARG A 5 5.01 -18.92 4.85
CA ARG A 5 4.01 -18.12 4.12
C ARG A 5 2.81 -18.97 3.68
N VAL A 6 3.06 -20.17 3.16
CA VAL A 6 1.98 -21.09 2.76
C VAL A 6 1.17 -21.55 3.98
N ILE A 7 1.83 -21.91 5.09
CA ILE A 7 1.17 -22.31 6.33
C ILE A 7 0.30 -21.16 6.85
N ILE A 8 0.86 -19.97 7.04
CA ILE A 8 0.12 -18.82 7.58
C ILE A 8 -1.07 -18.47 6.66
N ALA A 9 -0.84 -18.27 5.36
CA ALA A 9 -1.92 -17.91 4.45
C ALA A 9 -3.04 -18.96 4.41
N THR A 10 -2.68 -20.25 4.38
CA THR A 10 -3.65 -21.35 4.36
C THR A 10 -4.43 -21.43 5.66
N PHE A 11 -3.76 -21.43 6.82
CA PHE A 11 -4.43 -21.56 8.10
C PHE A 11 -5.24 -20.31 8.46
N THR A 12 -4.77 -19.10 8.13
CA THR A 12 -5.59 -17.88 8.29
C THR A 12 -6.87 -17.97 7.47
N HIS A 13 -6.79 -18.45 6.21
CA HIS A 13 -7.99 -18.64 5.39
C HIS A 13 -8.93 -19.72 5.94
N VAL A 14 -8.38 -20.84 6.42
CA VAL A 14 -9.19 -21.92 7.03
C VAL A 14 -9.88 -21.43 8.32
N GLN A 15 -9.24 -20.57 9.09
CA GLN A 15 -9.79 -20.00 10.33
C GLN A 15 -10.81 -18.89 10.07
N ALA A 16 -10.58 -18.05 9.06
CA ALA A 16 -11.46 -16.97 8.67
C ALA A 16 -11.42 -16.83 7.13
N PRO A 17 -12.39 -17.42 6.39
CA PRO A 17 -12.39 -17.35 4.93
C PRO A 17 -12.46 -15.92 4.42
N TYR A 18 -11.51 -15.57 3.55
CA TYR A 18 -11.44 -14.29 2.83
C TYR A 18 -10.96 -14.54 1.40
N ALA A 19 -11.25 -13.60 0.51
CA ALA A 19 -10.74 -13.53 -0.85
C ALA A 19 -9.79 -12.33 -1.01
N VAL A 20 -8.93 -12.40 -2.03
CA VAL A 20 -8.09 -11.28 -2.49
C VAL A 20 -8.65 -10.78 -3.81
N HIS A 21 -9.03 -9.51 -3.85
CA HIS A 21 -9.43 -8.77 -5.03
C HIS A 21 -8.25 -7.94 -5.51
N ALA A 22 -7.85 -8.05 -6.79
CA ALA A 22 -6.73 -7.26 -7.29
C ALA A 22 -7.08 -6.48 -8.57
N ASP A 23 -6.52 -5.29 -8.66
CA ASP A 23 -6.55 -4.45 -9.85
C ASP A 23 -5.46 -4.89 -10.83
N MET A 24 -5.86 -5.35 -12.02
CA MET A 24 -4.95 -5.84 -13.04
C MET A 24 -4.41 -4.75 -13.99
N SER A 25 -4.81 -3.48 -13.79
CA SER A 25 -4.53 -2.36 -14.70
C SER A 25 -3.04 -1.99 -14.80
N ALA A 26 -2.24 -2.25 -13.77
CA ALA A 26 -0.78 -2.00 -13.79
C ALA A 26 0.04 -3.14 -14.42
N GLY A 27 -0.61 -4.21 -14.88
CA GLY A 27 0.06 -5.38 -15.47
C GLY A 27 -0.41 -6.68 -14.84
N ASP A 28 -1.09 -7.51 -15.63
CA ASP A 28 -1.76 -8.73 -15.14
C ASP A 28 -0.77 -9.72 -14.51
N ALA A 29 0.34 -10.02 -15.20
CA ALA A 29 1.34 -10.98 -14.71
C ALA A 29 1.97 -10.54 -13.37
N ALA A 30 2.45 -9.30 -13.28
CA ALA A 30 3.11 -8.79 -12.07
C ALA A 30 2.16 -8.75 -10.87
N MET A 31 0.88 -8.39 -11.07
CA MET A 31 -0.12 -8.42 -10.01
C MET A 31 -0.43 -9.86 -9.56
N ARG A 32 -0.52 -10.82 -10.49
CA ARG A 32 -0.67 -12.24 -10.15
C ARG A 32 0.49 -12.76 -9.34
N ASP A 33 1.72 -12.42 -9.72
CA ASP A 33 2.92 -12.81 -8.99
C ASP A 33 2.89 -12.25 -7.57
N SER A 34 2.52 -10.98 -7.39
CA SER A 34 2.30 -10.39 -6.06
C SER A 34 1.25 -11.14 -5.24
N VAL A 35 0.07 -11.41 -5.81
CA VAL A 35 -0.98 -12.14 -5.10
C VAL A 35 -0.50 -13.54 -4.69
N ARG A 36 0.10 -14.30 -5.60
CA ARG A 36 0.51 -15.68 -5.34
C ARG A 36 1.70 -15.77 -4.40
N PHE A 37 2.62 -14.82 -4.47
CA PHE A 37 3.76 -14.75 -3.56
C PHE A 37 3.32 -14.45 -2.12
N HIS A 38 2.37 -13.52 -1.93
CA HIS A 38 1.97 -13.06 -0.60
C HIS A 38 0.84 -13.89 0.04
N PHE A 39 -0.10 -14.41 -0.76
CA PHE A 39 -1.32 -15.06 -0.27
C PHE A 39 -1.45 -16.53 -0.70
N GLY A 40 -0.49 -17.04 -1.50
CA GLY A 40 -0.47 -18.42 -1.95
C GLY A 40 -1.59 -18.77 -2.97
N PHE A 41 -1.88 -20.06 -3.08
CA PHE A 41 -2.83 -20.60 -4.05
C PHE A 41 -4.19 -21.03 -3.46
N THR A 42 -4.24 -21.20 -2.13
CA THR A 42 -5.47 -21.59 -1.43
C THR A 42 -6.47 -20.44 -1.34
N VAL A 43 -6.00 -19.21 -1.11
CA VAL A 43 -6.87 -18.04 -0.97
C VAL A 43 -7.54 -17.73 -2.33
N PRO A 44 -8.87 -17.60 -2.38
CA PRO A 44 -9.58 -17.21 -3.59
C PRO A 44 -9.06 -15.88 -4.15
N PHE A 45 -8.71 -15.88 -5.43
CA PHE A 45 -8.20 -14.71 -6.12
C PHE A 45 -9.21 -14.21 -7.16
N ARG A 46 -9.63 -12.96 -7.03
CA ARG A 46 -10.63 -12.30 -7.88
C ARG A 46 -10.00 -11.10 -8.58
N THR A 47 -10.13 -11.04 -9.89
CA THR A 47 -9.52 -9.97 -10.71
C THR A 47 -10.53 -8.88 -11.04
N HIS A 48 -10.07 -7.64 -11.03
CA HIS A 48 -10.84 -6.47 -11.44
C HIS A 48 -10.06 -5.63 -12.44
N LEU A 49 -10.79 -4.85 -13.26
CA LEU A 49 -10.20 -3.80 -14.07
C LEU A 49 -10.36 -2.47 -13.31
N GLY A 50 -9.24 -1.97 -12.76
CA GLY A 50 -9.18 -0.72 -12.02
C GLY A 50 -9.46 -0.86 -10.52
N ALA A 51 -8.83 0.03 -9.75
CA ALA A 51 -8.98 0.13 -8.31
C ALA A 51 -10.44 0.28 -7.85
N ALA A 52 -11.29 0.96 -8.62
CA ALA A 52 -12.70 1.16 -8.26
C ALA A 52 -13.46 -0.17 -8.06
N GLY A 53 -13.26 -1.17 -8.93
CA GLY A 53 -13.90 -2.48 -8.79
C GLY A 53 -13.41 -3.25 -7.57
N VAL A 54 -12.09 -3.15 -7.28
CA VAL A 54 -11.49 -3.71 -6.06
C VAL A 54 -12.13 -3.10 -4.82
N LEU A 55 -12.22 -1.78 -4.75
CA LEU A 55 -12.75 -1.07 -3.59
C LEU A 55 -14.24 -1.34 -3.36
N GLN A 56 -15.04 -1.44 -4.43
CA GLN A 56 -16.44 -1.84 -4.32
C GLN A 56 -16.58 -3.24 -3.72
N ALA A 57 -15.78 -4.20 -4.17
CA ALA A 57 -15.80 -5.56 -3.65
C ALA A 57 -15.39 -5.63 -2.17
N VAL A 58 -14.31 -4.94 -1.78
CA VAL A 58 -13.86 -4.88 -0.38
C VAL A 58 -14.89 -4.21 0.51
N THR A 59 -15.49 -3.11 0.05
CA THR A 59 -16.53 -2.39 0.81
C THR A 59 -17.77 -3.25 1.05
N ALA A 60 -18.16 -4.07 0.07
CA ALA A 60 -19.29 -5.00 0.19
C ALA A 60 -18.96 -6.27 1.02
N SER A 61 -17.69 -6.49 1.36
CA SER A 61 -17.21 -7.66 2.07
C SER A 61 -17.07 -7.43 3.58
N LYS A 62 -17.09 -8.52 4.35
CA LYS A 62 -16.85 -8.53 5.80
C LYS A 62 -15.38 -8.79 6.17
N GLY A 63 -14.51 -9.12 5.20
CA GLY A 63 -13.12 -9.47 5.50
C GLY A 63 -12.20 -9.67 4.30
N ASP A 64 -12.65 -9.39 3.08
CA ASP A 64 -11.80 -9.52 1.89
C ASP A 64 -10.73 -8.43 1.82
N LEU A 65 -9.64 -8.75 1.13
CA LEU A 65 -8.52 -7.85 0.90
C LEU A 65 -8.54 -7.31 -0.53
N GLY A 66 -8.27 -6.02 -0.67
CA GLY A 66 -8.04 -5.37 -1.96
C GLY A 66 -6.56 -5.10 -2.19
N LEU A 67 -6.03 -5.45 -3.35
CA LEU A 67 -4.70 -5.05 -3.80
C LEU A 67 -4.82 -4.07 -4.97
N VAL A 68 -4.24 -2.88 -4.78
CA VAL A 68 -4.14 -1.86 -5.82
C VAL A 68 -2.68 -1.43 -5.99
N PRO A 69 -2.25 -1.07 -7.20
CA PRO A 69 -0.90 -0.55 -7.42
C PRO A 69 -0.60 0.65 -6.51
N ALA A 70 0.59 0.64 -5.88
CA ALA A 70 1.09 1.76 -5.09
C ALA A 70 1.88 2.76 -5.95
N SER A 71 1.42 2.95 -7.19
CA SER A 71 1.99 3.84 -8.19
C SER A 71 0.87 4.48 -9.00
N ASP A 72 1.17 5.57 -9.69
CA ASP A 72 0.22 6.13 -10.64
C ASP A 72 -0.03 5.14 -11.79
N VAL A 73 -1.30 4.94 -12.13
CA VAL A 73 -1.73 4.13 -13.27
C VAL A 73 -2.66 5.01 -14.10
N ALA A 74 -2.31 5.16 -15.38
CA ALA A 74 -3.06 6.00 -16.30
C ALA A 74 -4.55 5.63 -16.28
N GLY A 75 -5.41 6.62 -16.00
CA GLY A 75 -6.86 6.45 -15.96
C GLY A 75 -7.43 5.82 -14.69
N ALA A 76 -6.62 5.49 -13.68
CA ALA A 76 -7.12 4.95 -12.41
C ALA A 76 -7.90 5.98 -11.58
N GLY A 77 -7.61 7.28 -11.79
CA GLY A 77 -8.20 8.37 -11.02
C GLY A 77 -7.83 8.33 -9.54
N ALA A 78 -8.43 9.24 -8.76
CA ALA A 78 -8.17 9.38 -7.32
C ALA A 78 -8.98 8.35 -6.50
N TRP A 79 -8.76 7.05 -6.75
CA TRP A 79 -9.51 5.96 -6.12
C TRP A 79 -9.53 6.00 -4.58
N TRP A 80 -8.48 6.54 -3.98
CA TRP A 80 -8.33 6.67 -2.52
C TRP A 80 -9.36 7.62 -1.89
N THR A 81 -10.04 8.45 -2.68
CA THR A 81 -11.16 9.28 -2.20
C THR A 81 -12.28 8.43 -1.59
N MET A 82 -12.46 7.18 -2.05
CA MET A 82 -13.41 6.23 -1.46
C MET A 82 -13.02 5.78 -0.04
N LEU A 83 -11.78 5.99 0.36
CA LEU A 83 -11.27 5.62 1.69
C LEU A 83 -11.37 6.76 2.71
N GLU A 84 -11.83 7.97 2.31
CA GLU A 84 -11.82 9.16 3.17
C GLU A 84 -12.77 9.04 4.38
N GLY A 85 -13.84 8.24 4.25
CA GLY A 85 -14.85 8.07 5.30
C GLY A 85 -14.31 7.40 6.57
N GLU A 86 -14.90 7.73 7.72
CA GLU A 86 -14.61 7.06 9.00
C GLU A 86 -14.98 5.57 8.93
N LYS A 87 -16.14 5.26 8.33
CA LYS A 87 -16.63 3.90 8.06
C LYS A 87 -16.30 3.47 6.64
N ALA A 88 -15.02 3.56 6.27
CA ALA A 88 -14.52 3.08 4.99
C ALA A 88 -13.34 2.13 5.20
N PRO A 89 -13.08 1.21 4.24
CA PRO A 89 -11.82 0.47 4.20
C PRO A 89 -10.62 1.42 4.24
N LYS A 90 -9.48 0.92 4.72
CA LYS A 90 -8.23 1.67 4.84
C LYS A 90 -7.08 0.90 4.19
N ILE A 91 -6.06 1.63 3.77
CA ILE A 91 -4.75 1.04 3.47
C ILE A 91 -4.19 0.49 4.79
N ILE A 92 -3.87 -0.80 4.81
CA ILE A 92 -3.37 -1.49 6.02
C ILE A 92 -1.94 -2.00 5.85
N ALA A 93 -1.46 -2.09 4.62
CA ALA A 93 -0.12 -2.55 4.32
C ALA A 93 0.33 -2.06 2.94
N ARG A 94 1.65 -2.07 2.76
CA ARG A 94 2.29 -1.90 1.46
C ARG A 94 3.22 -3.07 1.22
N LEU A 95 3.08 -3.70 0.06
CA LEU A 95 3.86 -4.87 -0.35
C LEU A 95 4.75 -4.51 -1.55
N PRO A 96 5.91 -5.17 -1.71
CA PRO A 96 6.49 -6.11 -0.76
C PRO A 96 7.06 -5.39 0.48
N PHE A 97 7.08 -6.07 1.63
CA PHE A 97 7.68 -5.53 2.86
C PHE A 97 9.21 -5.40 2.75
N VAL A 98 9.84 -6.24 1.94
CA VAL A 98 11.28 -6.24 1.72
C VAL A 98 11.57 -5.85 0.28
N GLU A 99 12.29 -4.75 0.11
CA GLU A 99 12.80 -4.30 -1.17
C GLU A 99 14.17 -4.90 -1.46
N ARG A 100 14.24 -5.64 -2.56
CA ARG A 100 15.46 -6.22 -3.12
C ARG A 100 15.30 -6.36 -4.63
N ALA A 101 16.40 -6.25 -5.36
CA ALA A 101 16.39 -6.24 -6.83
C ALA A 101 15.85 -7.54 -7.45
N ASP A 102 16.01 -8.66 -6.75
CA ASP A 102 15.60 -10.01 -7.15
C ASP A 102 14.26 -10.46 -6.52
N HIS A 103 13.44 -9.52 -6.01
CA HIS A 103 12.16 -9.88 -5.40
C HIS A 103 11.21 -10.46 -6.45
N PRO A 104 10.69 -11.70 -6.28
CA PRO A 104 9.87 -12.38 -7.28
C PRO A 104 8.48 -11.74 -7.47
N ALA A 105 8.08 -10.86 -6.55
CA ALA A 105 6.85 -10.08 -6.58
C ALA A 105 7.18 -8.60 -6.28
N SER A 106 7.89 -7.95 -7.20
CA SER A 106 8.47 -6.61 -6.96
C SER A 106 7.47 -5.47 -7.18
N LEU A 107 6.29 -5.74 -7.76
CA LEU A 107 5.26 -4.72 -7.99
C LEU A 107 4.79 -4.12 -6.66
N PRO A 108 5.01 -2.81 -6.41
CA PRO A 108 4.52 -2.17 -5.20
C PRO A 108 3.00 -2.11 -5.21
N VAL A 109 2.36 -2.63 -4.17
CA VAL A 109 0.89 -2.61 -4.02
C VAL A 109 0.48 -2.17 -2.63
N PHE A 110 -0.62 -1.43 -2.55
CA PHE A 110 -1.34 -1.18 -1.30
C PHE A 110 -2.33 -2.31 -1.06
N ALA A 111 -2.31 -2.85 0.15
CA ALA A 111 -3.33 -3.75 0.66
C ALA A 111 -4.39 -2.94 1.43
N ILE A 112 -5.65 -3.15 1.08
CA ILE A 112 -6.80 -2.40 1.57
C ILE A 112 -7.77 -3.38 2.25
N SER A 113 -8.24 -3.03 3.44
CA SER A 113 -9.19 -3.83 4.20
C SER A 113 -10.00 -2.97 5.14
N TRP A 114 -11.06 -3.54 5.72
CA TRP A 114 -11.67 -2.98 6.92
C TRP A 114 -10.68 -3.09 8.08
N PRO A 115 -10.28 -1.97 8.72
CA PRO A 115 -9.31 -2.00 9.80
C PRO A 115 -9.87 -2.78 10.99
N ALA A 116 -9.08 -3.71 11.53
CA ALA A 116 -9.36 -4.29 12.85
C ALA A 116 -9.00 -3.25 13.93
N ALA A 117 -9.81 -3.17 14.99
CA ALA A 117 -9.71 -2.12 16.02
C ALA A 117 -8.31 -1.98 16.65
N ASP A 118 -7.51 -3.05 16.65
CA ASP A 118 -6.25 -3.14 17.40
C ASP A 118 -4.98 -3.30 16.53
N ALA A 119 -5.07 -3.20 15.19
CA ALA A 119 -3.98 -3.57 14.28
C ALA A 119 -3.56 -2.44 13.31
N ILE A 120 -3.21 -1.27 13.84
CA ILE A 120 -2.75 -0.14 13.02
C ILE A 120 -1.26 0.10 13.26
N VAL A 121 -0.43 -0.29 12.29
CA VAL A 121 0.98 0.12 12.20
C VAL A 121 1.01 1.58 11.74
N LYS A 122 1.69 2.47 12.47
CA LYS A 122 1.70 3.93 12.21
C LYS A 122 3.05 4.48 11.75
N GLU A 123 3.92 3.64 11.20
CA GLU A 123 5.25 4.07 10.74
C GLU A 123 5.14 4.98 9.51
N VAL A 124 4.25 4.66 8.58
CA VAL A 124 3.92 5.51 7.43
C VAL A 124 2.42 5.76 7.42
N GLU A 125 2.01 7.00 7.62
CA GLU A 125 0.61 7.41 7.52
C GLU A 125 0.28 7.81 6.08
N VAL A 126 -0.88 7.41 5.58
CA VAL A 126 -1.31 7.71 4.21
C VAL A 126 -2.52 8.62 4.23
N PHE A 127 -2.40 9.78 3.60
CA PHE A 127 -3.42 10.81 3.57
C PHE A 127 -3.94 11.06 2.15
N SER A 128 -5.26 11.21 2.02
CA SER A 128 -5.88 11.91 0.91
C SER A 128 -5.76 13.41 1.16
N VAL A 129 -5.17 14.15 0.22
CA VAL A 129 -5.03 15.61 0.31
C VAL A 129 -5.57 16.22 -0.97
N LYS A 130 -6.57 17.10 -0.85
CA LYS A 130 -7.11 17.87 -1.99
C LYS A 130 -6.49 19.25 -1.99
N VAL A 131 -5.95 19.69 -3.12
CA VAL A 131 -5.28 20.98 -3.28
C VAL A 131 -5.83 21.78 -4.46
N SER A 132 -5.64 23.10 -4.43
CA SER A 132 -5.68 23.98 -5.60
C SER A 132 -4.30 24.63 -5.80
N GLY A 133 -4.03 25.19 -6.97
CA GLY A 133 -2.71 25.71 -7.32
C GLY A 133 -1.66 24.61 -7.48
N TRP A 134 -2.07 23.39 -7.86
CA TRP A 134 -1.14 22.29 -8.07
C TRP A 134 -0.21 22.61 -9.23
N SER A 135 1.10 22.53 -8.97
CA SER A 135 2.12 22.97 -9.91
C SER A 135 3.38 22.13 -9.78
N ALA A 136 4.28 22.26 -10.77
CA ALA A 136 5.59 21.62 -10.71
C ALA A 136 6.45 22.16 -9.55
N ALA A 137 6.20 23.38 -9.06
CA ALA A 137 6.86 23.91 -7.87
C ALA A 137 6.35 23.21 -6.60
N ALA A 138 5.02 23.08 -6.46
CA ALA A 138 4.40 22.37 -5.33
C ALA A 138 4.81 20.89 -5.29
N SER A 139 4.85 20.22 -6.44
CA SER A 139 5.32 18.84 -6.55
C SER A 139 6.77 18.69 -6.06
N ARG A 140 7.69 19.53 -6.55
CA ARG A 140 9.11 19.49 -6.13
C ARG A 140 9.30 19.80 -4.65
N ALA A 141 8.49 20.69 -4.09
CA ALA A 141 8.59 21.09 -2.68
C ALA A 141 8.29 19.92 -1.72
N ILE A 142 7.37 19.02 -2.10
CA ILE A 142 6.97 17.88 -1.24
C ILE A 142 7.67 16.57 -1.57
N SER A 143 8.25 16.42 -2.77
CA SER A 143 8.99 15.21 -3.17
C SER A 143 10.05 14.73 -2.16
N PRO A 144 10.84 15.59 -1.47
CA PRO A 144 11.81 15.11 -0.48
C PRO A 144 11.19 14.78 0.88
N LEU A 145 9.91 15.10 1.10
CA LEU A 145 9.24 14.96 2.39
C LEU A 145 8.35 13.71 2.45
N ALA A 146 7.76 13.32 1.33
CA ALA A 146 6.82 12.20 1.27
C ALA A 146 6.78 11.61 -0.14
N GLU A 147 6.34 10.35 -0.22
CA GLU A 147 5.96 9.75 -1.49
C GLU A 147 4.53 10.19 -1.85
N VAL A 148 4.34 10.60 -3.10
CA VAL A 148 3.08 11.21 -3.55
C VAL A 148 2.64 10.64 -4.88
N ILE A 149 1.39 10.16 -4.93
CA ILE A 149 0.66 9.95 -6.18
C ILE A 149 -0.27 11.13 -6.36
N ALA A 150 -0.20 11.80 -7.51
CA ALA A 150 -1.00 12.97 -7.80
C ALA A 150 -1.90 12.73 -9.00
N VAL A 151 -3.19 13.00 -8.84
CA VAL A 151 -4.18 13.03 -9.93
C VAL A 151 -4.65 14.47 -10.09
N PRO A 152 -4.09 15.22 -11.06
CA PRO A 152 -4.55 16.56 -11.37
C PRO A 152 -6.00 16.56 -11.85
N ASP A 153 -6.72 17.65 -11.55
CA ASP A 153 -7.98 17.94 -12.19
C ASP A 153 -7.72 18.38 -13.65
N GLY A 154 -8.47 17.82 -14.60
CA GLY A 154 -8.34 18.18 -16.01
C GLY A 154 -8.93 19.55 -16.37
N VAL A 155 -9.70 20.16 -15.46
CA VAL A 155 -10.48 21.39 -15.73
C VAL A 155 -10.03 22.58 -14.86
N SER A 156 -9.37 22.31 -13.74
CA SER A 156 -8.90 23.35 -12.80
C SER A 156 -7.43 23.17 -12.46
N ASP A 157 -6.87 24.09 -11.67
CA ASP A 157 -5.55 23.95 -11.06
C ASP A 157 -5.56 23.04 -9.81
N GLY A 158 -6.63 22.24 -9.65
CA GLY A 158 -6.80 21.30 -8.56
C GLY A 158 -6.00 20.01 -8.74
N ALA A 159 -5.75 19.32 -7.63
CA ALA A 159 -5.31 17.93 -7.64
C ALA A 159 -5.79 17.18 -6.40
N ALA A 160 -6.05 15.89 -6.57
CA ALA A 160 -6.12 14.94 -5.48
C ALA A 160 -4.74 14.29 -5.32
N LEU A 161 -4.23 14.26 -4.10
CA LEU A 161 -2.94 13.67 -3.76
C LEU A 161 -3.17 12.50 -2.81
N LEU A 162 -2.47 11.40 -3.04
CA LEU A 162 -2.25 10.34 -2.05
C LEU A 162 -0.84 10.49 -1.51
N VAL A 163 -0.71 10.86 -0.24
CA VAL A 163 0.55 11.23 0.39
C VAL A 163 0.91 10.20 1.45
N SER A 164 2.00 9.47 1.24
CA SER A 164 2.60 8.56 2.23
C SER A 164 3.65 9.33 3.04
N VAL A 165 3.27 9.73 4.26
CA VAL A 165 4.10 10.50 5.20
C VAL A 165 4.93 9.54 6.05
N PRO A 166 6.27 9.53 5.90
CA PRO A 166 7.13 8.62 6.65
C PRO A 166 7.31 9.05 8.11
N GLU A 167 7.78 8.13 8.94
CA GLU A 167 8.16 8.41 10.33
C GLU A 167 9.14 9.60 10.43
N GLY A 168 8.91 10.47 11.40
CA GLY A 168 9.70 11.69 11.59
C GLY A 168 9.27 12.88 10.70
N LYS A 169 8.26 12.70 9.84
CA LYS A 169 7.55 13.79 9.16
C LYS A 169 6.11 13.84 9.64
N THR A 170 5.50 15.01 9.52
CA THR A 170 4.08 15.22 9.84
C THR A 170 3.32 15.68 8.62
N LEU A 171 2.00 15.46 8.60
CA LEU A 171 1.13 16.04 7.58
C LEU A 171 1.28 17.57 7.51
N SER A 172 1.50 18.23 8.65
CA SER A 172 1.72 19.68 8.74
C SER A 172 2.94 20.14 7.95
N ASP A 173 4.03 19.36 7.97
CA ASP A 173 5.24 19.66 7.18
C ASP A 173 4.91 19.66 5.68
N ILE A 174 4.13 18.66 5.23
CA ILE A 174 3.72 18.53 3.83
C ILE A 174 2.80 19.68 3.43
N THR A 175 1.77 19.97 4.23
CA THR A 175 0.81 21.05 3.92
C THR A 175 1.47 22.41 3.94
N SER A 176 2.44 22.64 4.82
CA SER A 176 3.21 23.89 4.86
C SER A 176 4.10 24.04 3.62
N ALA A 177 4.75 22.97 3.17
CA ALA A 177 5.54 22.97 1.94
C ALA A 177 4.69 23.24 0.69
N LEU A 178 3.47 22.67 0.63
CA LEU A 178 2.49 22.98 -0.42
C LEU A 178 2.12 24.46 -0.45
N VAL A 179 1.78 25.03 0.72
CA VAL A 179 1.38 26.44 0.85
C VAL A 179 2.51 27.39 0.48
N ASN A 180 3.72 27.13 0.97
CA ASN A 180 4.89 27.93 0.63
C ASN A 180 5.25 27.90 -0.86
N ALA A 181 4.87 26.82 -1.56
CA ALA A 181 5.04 26.69 -3.00
C ALA A 181 3.87 27.27 -3.83
N GLY A 182 2.91 27.93 -3.18
CA GLY A 182 1.79 28.62 -3.83
C GLY A 182 0.52 27.80 -4.03
N ALA A 183 0.48 26.55 -3.52
CA ALA A 183 -0.75 25.76 -3.49
C ALA A 183 -1.62 26.13 -2.28
N SER A 184 -2.90 25.77 -2.30
CA SER A 184 -3.78 25.83 -1.13
C SER A 184 -4.34 24.45 -0.82
N VAL A 185 -4.36 24.06 0.45
CA VAL A 185 -4.94 22.79 0.90
C VAL A 185 -6.43 22.97 1.15
N ARG A 186 -7.26 22.15 0.49
CA ARG A 186 -8.72 22.21 0.57
C ARG A 186 -9.29 21.25 1.59
N SER A 187 -8.74 20.04 1.67
CA SER A 187 -9.12 19.05 2.67
C SER A 187 -8.03 17.99 2.84
N THR A 188 -8.04 17.35 4.00
CA THR A 188 -7.18 16.20 4.31
C THR A 188 -8.02 15.09 4.95
N ALA A 189 -7.67 13.83 4.70
CA ALA A 189 -8.29 12.68 5.35
C ALA A 189 -7.29 11.53 5.48
N LEU A 190 -7.24 10.89 6.65
CA LEU A 190 -6.43 9.69 6.86
C LEU A 190 -7.10 8.49 6.16
N VAL A 191 -6.42 7.94 5.15
CA VAL A 191 -6.91 6.81 4.34
C VAL A 191 -6.22 5.50 4.67
N GLY A 192 -5.25 5.51 5.58
CA GLY A 192 -4.65 4.31 6.15
C GLY A 192 -3.22 4.52 6.60
N SER A 193 -2.51 3.43 6.81
CA SER A 193 -1.11 3.43 7.19
C SER A 193 -0.44 2.09 6.86
N HIS A 194 0.88 2.05 6.86
CA HIS A 194 1.64 0.82 6.66
C HIS A 194 3.01 0.88 7.35
N ALA A 195 3.68 -0.27 7.43
CA ALA A 195 5.06 -0.37 7.89
C ALA A 195 6.04 0.24 6.85
N THR A 196 7.17 0.75 7.33
CA THR A 196 8.28 1.17 6.49
C THR A 196 8.85 -0.04 5.75
N ARG A 197 9.18 0.14 4.47
CA ARG A 197 9.74 -0.91 3.63
C ARG A 197 11.19 -1.19 4.05
N TYR A 198 11.54 -2.46 4.26
CA TYR A 198 12.90 -2.85 4.61
C TYR A 198 13.74 -2.98 3.34
N THR A 199 14.77 -2.15 3.18
CA THR A 199 15.68 -2.20 2.01
C THR A 199 16.90 -3.04 2.35
N VAL A 200 17.16 -4.10 1.56
CA VAL A 200 18.39 -4.88 1.68
C VAL A 200 19.47 -4.21 0.83
N ALA A 201 20.50 -3.66 1.47
CA ALA A 201 21.68 -3.18 0.75
C ALA A 201 22.34 -4.36 0.01
N GLY A 202 22.61 -4.20 -1.30
CA GLY A 202 23.27 -5.23 -2.11
C GLY A 202 24.64 -5.57 -1.53
N GLY A 203 24.74 -6.72 -0.85
CA GLY A 203 25.99 -7.20 -0.25
C GLY A 203 25.84 -7.92 1.10
N ALA A 204 24.69 -7.84 1.78
CA ALA A 204 24.50 -8.58 3.02
C ALA A 204 24.27 -10.08 2.76
N ARG A 205 25.29 -10.91 3.01
CA ARG A 205 25.17 -12.38 2.99
C ARG A 205 24.11 -12.79 4.02
N PRO A 206 23.16 -13.69 3.68
CA PRO A 206 22.24 -14.24 4.65
C PRO A 206 23.04 -14.82 5.82
N LEU A 207 22.69 -14.45 7.05
CA LEU A 207 23.28 -15.06 8.24
C LEU A 207 23.07 -16.58 8.14
N PRO A 208 24.13 -17.40 8.31
CA PRO A 208 23.96 -18.84 8.30
C PRO A 208 22.99 -19.23 9.42
N ALA A 209 22.04 -20.11 9.09
CA ALA A 209 21.09 -20.63 10.07
C ALA A 209 21.85 -21.17 11.30
N PRO A 210 21.36 -20.95 12.52
CA PRO A 210 22.02 -21.46 13.71
C PRO A 210 22.10 -22.99 13.61
N SER A 211 23.33 -23.51 13.56
CA SER A 211 23.59 -24.94 13.60
C SER A 211 23.09 -25.48 14.93
N VAL A 212 21.99 -26.25 14.90
CA VAL A 212 21.53 -27.02 16.06
C VAL A 212 22.56 -28.12 16.30
N VAL A 213 23.46 -27.88 17.25
CA VAL A 213 24.34 -28.92 17.78
C VAL A 213 23.47 -29.85 18.62
N VAL A 214 23.10 -31.00 18.05
CA VAL A 214 22.49 -32.09 18.82
C VAL A 214 23.58 -32.67 19.71
N GLN A 215 23.59 -32.27 20.99
CA GLN A 215 24.34 -33.01 22.00
C GLN A 215 23.68 -34.39 22.17
N LYS A 216 24.35 -35.44 21.73
CA LYS A 216 24.04 -36.80 22.18
C LYS A 216 24.53 -36.93 23.62
N SER A 217 23.61 -37.10 24.55
CA SER A 217 23.93 -37.53 25.91
C SER A 217 24.37 -39.00 25.91
N PRO A 218 25.33 -39.38 26.77
CA PRO A 218 25.79 -40.77 26.95
C PRO A 218 24.74 -41.67 27.60
#